data_AF-A0A4R5ATT3-F1
#
_entry.id   AF-A0A4R5ATT3-F1
#
_cell.length_a   1.000
_cell.length_b   1.000
_cell.length_c   1.000
_cell.angle_alpha   90.00
_cell.angle_beta   90.00
_cell.angle_gamma   90.00
#
_symmetry.space_group_name_H-M   'P 1'
#
loop_
_entity.id
_entity.type
_entity.pdbx_description
1 polymer ?
#
loop_
_entity_poly.entity_id
_entity_poly.type
_entity_poly.pdbx_seq_one_letter_code
_entity_poly.pdbx_strand_id
1 'polypeptide(L)'
;MTIEMLLAALIGGAIGLAELVARYRDKPVAALLSPGGLLFVFVNAGAAIVALIVVTASGWTFGLPETTAPASLLVVRVIAAAVGSAAVLRTSFAPASSGAAGTGPVALLNGILRIADGELERKRALSRLSHNDLTGLSFERDHAALAELCCHLMREFDLAEAQRLGGLAAELSSRDDLTDADKLDCWGLELTRLVGERALRQAARRLRDRPRDEPRPAEAAQRPAAPAPEHEPLEPAPPRPSVAKTSRLAASTNGRTERKSFSDV
;
A
#
# COMPACT_ATOMS: atom_id res chain seq x y z
N MET A 1 41.47 -20.35 7.72
CA MET A 1 40.27 -20.86 7.01
C MET A 1 38.97 -20.79 7.83
N THR A 2 38.88 -21.33 9.06
CA THR A 2 37.63 -21.23 9.85
C THR A 2 37.16 -19.80 10.13
N ILE A 3 38.07 -18.91 10.54
CA ILE A 3 37.79 -17.49 10.76
C ILE A 3 37.31 -16.81 9.47
N GLU A 4 37.92 -17.13 8.34
CA GLU A 4 37.57 -16.57 7.03
C GLU A 4 36.16 -16.97 6.60
N MET A 5 35.82 -18.25 6.78
CA MET A 5 34.48 -18.76 6.51
C MET A 5 33.43 -18.07 7.38
N LEU A 6 33.73 -17.86 8.68
CA LEU A 6 32.84 -17.12 9.58
C LEU A 6 32.64 -15.67 9.09
N LEU A 7 33.72 -14.97 8.73
CA LEU A 7 33.63 -13.60 8.24
C LEU A 7 32.87 -13.51 6.91
N ALA A 8 33.11 -14.43 5.97
CA ALA A 8 32.37 -14.49 4.71
C ALA A 8 30.88 -14.77 4.95
N ALA A 9 30.55 -15.69 5.85
CA ALA A 9 29.17 -15.97 6.23
C ALA A 9 28.47 -14.77 6.86
N LEU A 10 29.16 -14.03 7.75
CA LEU A 10 28.62 -12.84 8.39
C LEU A 10 28.36 -11.73 7.37
N ILE A 11 29.29 -11.45 6.45
CA ILE A 11 29.11 -10.42 5.43
C ILE A 11 28.03 -10.83 4.42
N GLY A 12 28.08 -12.06 3.92
CA GLY A 12 27.06 -12.59 2.99
C GLY A 12 25.67 -12.59 3.61
N GLY A 13 25.55 -13.06 4.85
CA GLY A 13 24.31 -13.02 5.63
C GLY A 13 23.82 -11.59 5.88
N ALA A 14 24.71 -10.65 6.20
CA ALA A 14 24.36 -9.25 6.39
C ALA A 14 23.85 -8.60 5.09
N ILE A 15 24.43 -8.94 3.94
CA ILE A 15 23.93 -8.50 2.63
C ILE A 15 22.51 -9.04 2.41
N GLY A 16 22.29 -10.35 2.60
CA GLY A 16 20.96 -10.95 2.47
C GLY A 16 19.94 -10.37 3.44
N LEU A 17 20.36 -10.08 4.67
CA LEU A 17 19.52 -9.40 5.66
C LEU A 17 19.14 -7.99 5.22
N ALA A 18 20.09 -7.20 4.72
CA ALA A 18 19.84 -5.85 4.24
C ALA A 18 18.83 -5.85 3.07
N GLU A 19 18.91 -6.82 2.17
CA GLU A 19 17.92 -7.00 1.12
C GLU A 19 16.53 -7.33 1.65
N LEU A 20 16.46 -8.24 2.62
CA LEU A 20 15.19 -8.63 3.23
C LEU A 20 14.51 -7.43 3.90
N VAL A 21 15.27 -6.63 4.65
CA VAL A 21 14.79 -5.39 5.28
C VAL A 21 14.32 -4.38 4.23
N ALA A 22 15.08 -4.22 3.14
CA ALA A 22 14.73 -3.31 2.06
C ALA A 22 13.45 -3.74 1.32
N ARG A 23 13.18 -5.05 1.22
CA ARG A 23 11.99 -5.65 0.60
C ARG A 23 10.75 -5.56 1.51
N TYR A 24 10.88 -5.85 2.80
CA TYR A 24 9.76 -5.92 3.75
C TYR A 24 9.73 -4.73 4.72
N ARG A 25 9.80 -3.51 4.19
CA ARG A 25 9.93 -2.26 4.98
C ARG A 25 8.88 -2.10 6.09
N ASP A 26 7.66 -2.57 5.85
CA ASP A 26 6.55 -2.41 6.81
C ASP A 26 6.58 -3.43 7.96
N LYS A 27 7.18 -4.61 7.75
CA LYS A 27 7.26 -5.69 8.74
C LYS A 27 8.61 -6.45 8.67
N PRO A 28 9.75 -5.75 8.83
CA PRO A 28 11.07 -6.33 8.56
C PRO A 28 11.43 -7.43 9.56
N VAL A 29 11.08 -7.24 10.84
CA VAL A 29 11.32 -8.24 11.90
C VAL A 29 10.50 -9.50 11.65
N ALA A 30 9.24 -9.36 11.24
CA ALA A 30 8.39 -10.51 10.95
C ALA A 30 8.86 -11.29 9.71
N ALA A 31 9.38 -10.59 8.70
CA ALA A 31 10.01 -11.19 7.53
C ALA A 31 11.30 -11.92 7.90
N LEU A 32 12.16 -11.32 8.73
CA LEU A 32 13.40 -11.94 9.17
C LEU A 32 13.19 -13.22 9.97
N LEU A 33 12.23 -13.22 10.88
CA LEU A 33 11.91 -14.36 11.74
C LEU A 33 11.02 -15.41 11.05
N SER A 34 10.67 -15.22 9.78
CA SER A 34 9.94 -16.22 9.01
C SER A 34 10.90 -17.33 8.55
N PRO A 35 10.48 -18.60 8.51
CA PRO A 35 11.25 -19.68 7.88
C PRO A 35 11.84 -19.30 6.51
N GLY A 36 11.05 -18.64 5.66
CA GLY A 36 11.53 -18.16 4.35
C GLY A 36 12.62 -17.09 4.47
N GLY A 37 12.49 -16.13 5.39
CA GLY A 37 13.50 -15.10 5.63
C GLY A 37 14.79 -15.66 6.22
N LEU A 38 14.70 -16.59 7.17
CA LEU A 38 15.86 -17.29 7.72
C LEU A 38 16.58 -18.11 6.65
N LEU A 39 15.84 -18.86 5.83
CA LEU A 39 16.40 -19.61 4.71
C LEU A 39 17.08 -18.69 3.69
N PHE A 40 16.50 -17.52 3.42
CA PHE A 40 17.09 -16.53 2.52
C PHE A 40 18.46 -16.03 3.03
N VAL A 41 18.55 -15.66 4.31
CA VAL A 41 19.82 -15.24 4.94
C VAL A 41 20.83 -16.38 4.95
N PHE A 42 20.39 -17.61 5.25
CA PHE A 42 21.24 -18.79 5.25
C PHE A 42 21.84 -19.09 3.87
N VAL A 43 21.02 -19.02 2.81
CA VAL A 43 21.50 -19.22 1.43
C VAL A 43 22.53 -18.17 1.04
N ASN A 44 22.35 -16.91 1.43
CA ASN A 44 23.32 -15.85 1.19
C ASN A 44 24.65 -16.09 1.94
N ALA A 45 24.58 -16.46 3.22
CA ALA A 45 25.77 -16.79 4.01
C ALA A 45 26.52 -18.02 3.45
N GLY A 46 25.78 -19.08 3.09
CA GLY A 46 26.33 -20.29 2.49
C GLY A 46 26.99 -20.01 1.14
N ALA A 47 26.36 -19.21 0.28
CA ALA A 47 26.94 -18.83 -1.01
C ALA A 47 28.25 -18.05 -0.86
N ALA A 48 28.36 -17.17 0.14
CA ALA A 48 29.60 -16.46 0.45
C ALA A 48 30.72 -17.41 0.90
N ILE A 49 30.41 -18.42 1.72
CA ILE A 49 31.37 -19.47 2.10
C ILE A 49 31.83 -20.26 0.87
N VAL A 50 30.89 -20.70 0.02
CA VAL A 50 31.21 -21.45 -1.20
C VAL A 50 32.11 -20.62 -2.12
N ALA A 51 31.78 -19.35 -2.32
CA ALA A 51 32.60 -18.44 -3.12
C ALA A 51 34.01 -18.27 -2.53
N LEU A 52 34.14 -18.17 -1.19
CA LEU A 52 35.44 -18.07 -0.53
C LEU A 52 36.28 -19.34 -0.73
N ILE A 53 35.65 -20.52 -0.63
CA ILE A 53 36.32 -21.81 -0.90
C ILE A 53 36.85 -21.83 -2.33
N VAL A 54 36.02 -21.45 -3.30
CA VAL A 54 36.41 -21.40 -4.73
C VAL A 54 37.57 -20.42 -4.96
N VAL A 55 37.48 -19.20 -4.43
CA VAL A 55 38.52 -18.17 -4.54
C VAL A 55 39.83 -18.63 -3.91
N THR A 56 39.77 -19.31 -2.77
CA THR A 56 40.98 -19.75 -2.06
C THR A 56 41.59 -20.98 -2.71
N ALA A 57 40.78 -21.97 -3.10
CA ALA A 57 41.23 -23.20 -3.75
C ALA A 57 41.82 -22.95 -5.14
N SER A 58 41.32 -21.93 -5.85
CA SER A 58 41.89 -21.50 -7.15
C SER A 58 43.18 -20.68 -7.02
N GLY A 59 43.60 -20.33 -5.80
CA GLY A 59 44.78 -19.50 -5.58
C GLY A 59 44.61 -18.05 -6.02
N TRP A 60 43.38 -17.57 -6.20
CA TRP A 60 43.14 -16.24 -6.75
C TRP A 60 43.64 -15.15 -5.77
N THR A 61 44.55 -14.29 -6.24
CA THR A 61 45.16 -13.19 -5.45
C THR A 61 44.62 -11.81 -5.81
N PHE A 62 43.68 -11.72 -6.75
CA PHE A 62 43.12 -10.45 -7.24
C PHE A 62 44.19 -9.42 -7.68
N GLY A 63 45.34 -9.89 -8.19
CA GLY A 63 46.42 -9.02 -8.65
C GLY A 63 47.28 -8.41 -7.55
N LEU A 64 47.12 -8.84 -6.29
CA LEU A 64 47.98 -8.42 -5.19
C LEU A 64 49.40 -9.01 -5.35
N PRO A 65 50.47 -8.23 -5.09
CA PRO A 65 51.84 -8.74 -5.09
C PRO A 65 52.05 -9.90 -4.12
N GLU A 66 52.96 -10.83 -4.44
CA GLU A 66 53.38 -11.93 -3.56
C GLU A 66 53.94 -11.44 -2.20
N THR A 67 54.45 -10.21 -2.15
CA THR A 67 54.96 -9.57 -0.93
C THR A 67 53.85 -9.03 -0.01
N THR A 68 52.58 -9.10 -0.43
CA THR A 68 51.45 -8.61 0.33
C THR A 68 51.28 -9.39 1.63
N ALA A 69 51.02 -8.67 2.73
CA ALA A 69 50.76 -9.30 4.02
C ALA A 69 49.60 -10.30 3.92
N PRO A 70 49.71 -11.51 4.51
CA PRO A 70 48.67 -12.54 4.43
C PRO A 70 47.29 -12.05 4.89
N ALA A 71 47.25 -11.15 5.89
CA ALA A 71 46.02 -10.55 6.39
C ALA A 71 45.30 -9.70 5.34
N SER A 72 46.02 -8.96 4.50
CA SER A 72 45.41 -8.12 3.45
C SER A 72 44.81 -8.99 2.35
N LEU A 73 45.51 -10.05 1.94
CA LEU A 73 44.99 -11.01 0.97
C LEU A 73 43.72 -11.70 1.49
N LEU A 74 43.72 -12.08 2.78
CA LEU A 74 42.56 -12.64 3.45
C LEU A 74 41.34 -11.72 3.36
N VAL A 75 41.50 -10.46 3.76
CA VAL A 75 40.42 -9.46 3.75
C VAL A 75 39.84 -9.29 2.35
N VAL A 76 40.70 -9.18 1.33
CA VAL A 76 40.25 -9.04 -0.06
C VAL A 76 39.47 -10.27 -0.52
N ARG A 77 39.96 -11.49 -0.23
CA ARG A 77 39.26 -12.73 -0.59
C ARG A 77 37.89 -12.84 0.07
N VAL A 78 37.79 -12.51 1.36
CA VAL A 78 36.53 -12.55 2.11
C VAL A 78 35.51 -11.55 1.54
N ILE A 79 35.94 -10.30 1.30
CA ILE A 79 35.06 -9.27 0.73
C ILE A 79 34.63 -9.65 -0.69
N ALA A 80 35.59 -10.04 -1.54
CA ALA A 80 35.32 -10.43 -2.91
C ALA A 80 34.38 -11.63 -2.99
N ALA A 81 34.56 -12.62 -2.11
CA ALA A 81 33.67 -13.78 -2.02
C ALA A 81 32.24 -13.39 -1.63
N ALA A 82 32.06 -12.57 -0.58
CA ALA A 82 30.73 -12.20 -0.10
C ALA A 82 29.97 -11.29 -1.09
N VAL A 83 30.66 -10.31 -1.68
CA VAL A 83 30.06 -9.41 -2.68
C VAL A 83 29.86 -10.13 -4.01
N GLY A 84 30.82 -10.97 -4.41
CA GLY A 84 30.74 -11.76 -5.64
C GLY A 84 29.61 -12.79 -5.59
N SER A 85 29.47 -13.52 -4.48
CA SER A 85 28.36 -14.48 -4.30
C SER A 85 27.02 -13.78 -4.36
N ALA A 86 26.92 -12.60 -3.74
CA ALA A 86 25.75 -11.74 -3.80
C ALA A 86 25.43 -11.38 -5.27
N ALA A 87 26.40 -10.87 -6.03
CA ALA A 87 26.20 -10.52 -7.43
C ALA A 87 25.74 -11.74 -8.27
N VAL A 88 26.39 -12.89 -8.11
CA VAL A 88 26.05 -14.14 -8.81
C VAL A 88 24.66 -14.63 -8.46
N LEU A 89 24.24 -14.59 -7.20
CA LEU A 89 22.89 -15.01 -6.80
C LEU A 89 21.79 -14.15 -7.43
N ARG A 90 22.10 -12.93 -7.88
CA ARG A 90 21.15 -12.02 -8.53
C ARG A 90 21.12 -12.14 -10.05
N THR A 91 22.00 -12.94 -10.65
CA THR A 91 21.99 -13.12 -12.11
C THR A 91 20.85 -14.02 -12.55
N SER A 92 20.32 -13.73 -13.74
CA SER A 92 19.36 -14.55 -14.46
C SER A 92 19.97 -15.00 -15.78
N PHE A 93 19.83 -16.27 -16.12
CA PHE A 93 20.28 -16.85 -17.38
C PHE A 93 19.05 -17.26 -18.21
N ALA A 94 18.25 -16.30 -18.67
CA ALA A 94 17.16 -16.59 -19.61
C ALA A 94 16.86 -15.39 -20.53
N PRO A 95 16.78 -15.59 -21.86
CA PRO A 95 16.15 -14.64 -22.77
C PRO A 95 14.64 -14.61 -22.51
N ALA A 96 14.05 -13.42 -22.56
CA ALA A 96 12.62 -13.17 -22.37
C ALA A 96 11.76 -13.76 -23.50
N SER A 97 11.58 -15.07 -23.53
CA SER A 97 10.62 -15.73 -24.43
C SER A 97 10.06 -16.98 -23.78
N SER A 98 8.72 -17.01 -23.67
CA SER A 98 7.85 -18.12 -23.22
C SER A 98 7.69 -18.37 -21.72
N GLY A 99 7.17 -17.40 -20.95
CA GLY A 99 6.36 -17.64 -19.73
C GLY A 99 6.94 -18.49 -18.58
N ALA A 100 8.16 -19.00 -18.71
CA ALA A 100 8.84 -19.83 -17.75
C ALA A 100 9.64 -18.92 -16.81
N ALA A 101 9.57 -19.21 -15.51
CA ALA A 101 10.39 -18.56 -14.51
C ALA A 101 11.86 -18.59 -14.99
N GLY A 102 12.48 -17.42 -15.13
CA GLY A 102 13.81 -17.31 -15.71
C GLY A 102 14.78 -18.27 -15.03
N THR A 103 15.47 -19.10 -15.80
CA THR A 103 16.42 -20.09 -15.28
C THR A 103 17.64 -19.37 -14.71
N GLY A 104 17.97 -19.58 -13.43
CA GLY A 104 19.18 -19.01 -12.83
C GLY A 104 19.16 -18.94 -11.31
N PRO A 105 20.28 -18.55 -10.67
CA PRO A 105 20.39 -18.42 -9.22
C PRO A 105 19.31 -17.53 -8.60
N VAL A 106 18.90 -16.48 -9.31
CA VAL A 106 17.83 -15.58 -8.85
C VAL A 106 16.48 -16.28 -8.72
N ALA A 107 16.20 -17.33 -9.49
CA ALA A 107 14.95 -18.08 -9.40
C ALA A 107 14.84 -18.83 -8.07
N LEU A 108 15.96 -19.37 -7.58
CA LEU A 108 16.02 -19.99 -6.26
C LEU A 108 15.66 -18.98 -5.17
N LEU A 109 16.28 -17.79 -5.22
CA LEU A 109 15.98 -16.71 -4.27
C LEU A 109 14.51 -16.30 -4.34
N ASN A 110 13.96 -16.14 -5.54
CA ASN A 110 12.55 -15.81 -5.74
C ASN A 110 11.62 -16.91 -5.19
N GLY A 111 11.97 -18.19 -5.35
CA GLY A 111 11.24 -19.30 -4.76
C GLY A 111 11.19 -19.23 -3.24
N ILE A 112 12.33 -18.94 -2.60
CA ILE A 112 12.43 -18.78 -1.13
C ILE A 112 11.59 -17.57 -0.67
N LEU A 113 11.68 -16.45 -1.38
CA LEU A 113 10.93 -15.24 -1.03
C LEU A 113 9.42 -15.46 -1.15
N ARG A 114 8.96 -16.29 -2.11
CA ARG A 114 7.54 -16.69 -2.18
C ARG A 114 7.05 -17.45 -0.95
N ILE A 115 7.91 -18.26 -0.32
CA ILE A 115 7.58 -18.94 0.95
C ILE A 115 7.40 -17.90 2.06
N ALA A 116 8.32 -16.95 2.18
CA ALA A 116 8.23 -15.86 3.15
C ALA A 116 6.96 -15.02 2.92
N ASP A 117 6.65 -14.70 1.66
CA ASP A 117 5.45 -13.95 1.27
C ASP A 117 4.17 -14.67 1.72
N GLY A 118 4.04 -15.98 1.45
CA GLY A 118 2.88 -16.76 1.84
C GLY A 118 2.70 -16.92 3.37
N GLU A 119 3.80 -16.95 4.13
CA GLU A 119 3.74 -16.93 5.60
C GLU A 119 3.31 -15.59 6.17
N LEU A 120 3.86 -14.50 5.63
CA LEU A 120 3.47 -13.16 6.02
C LEU A 120 2.02 -12.90 5.66
N GLU A 121 1.57 -13.38 4.50
CA GLU A 121 0.17 -13.31 4.09
C GLU A 121 -0.74 -14.09 5.03
N ARG A 122 -0.40 -15.34 5.40
CA ARG A 122 -1.15 -16.10 6.41
C ARG A 122 -1.23 -15.38 7.75
N LYS A 123 -0.12 -14.83 8.26
CA LYS A 123 -0.11 -14.03 9.51
C LYS A 123 -0.97 -12.77 9.38
N ARG A 124 -0.94 -12.09 8.22
CA ARG A 124 -1.81 -10.93 7.95
C ARG A 124 -3.27 -11.34 7.92
N ALA A 125 -3.61 -12.45 7.27
CA ALA A 125 -4.99 -12.95 7.20
C ALA A 125 -5.55 -13.25 8.60
N LEU A 126 -4.77 -13.92 9.45
CA LEU A 126 -5.16 -14.18 10.85
C LEU A 126 -5.33 -12.89 11.66
N SER A 127 -4.42 -11.93 11.50
CA SER A 127 -4.49 -10.64 12.20
C SER A 127 -5.72 -9.82 11.81
N ARG A 128 -6.18 -9.93 10.56
CA ARG A 128 -7.34 -9.19 10.07
C ARG A 128 -8.65 -9.67 10.69
N LEU A 129 -8.75 -10.96 11.00
CA LEU A 129 -9.92 -11.53 11.69
C LEU A 129 -9.83 -11.43 13.21
N SER A 130 -8.64 -11.16 13.77
CA SER A 130 -8.44 -11.10 15.22
C SER A 130 -8.70 -9.70 15.83
N HIS A 131 -8.79 -8.66 15.01
CA HIS A 131 -8.93 -7.29 15.48
C HIS A 131 -10.39 -6.85 15.44
N ASN A 132 -10.93 -6.57 16.62
CA ASN A 132 -12.27 -6.03 16.86
C ASN A 132 -12.34 -4.52 16.53
N ASP A 133 -11.71 -4.09 15.43
CA ASP A 133 -11.56 -2.68 15.06
C ASP A 133 -12.90 -2.02 14.71
N LEU A 134 -13.88 -2.82 14.30
CA LEU A 134 -15.24 -2.41 13.94
C LEU A 134 -16.27 -2.66 15.04
N THR A 135 -15.85 -3.12 16.23
CA THR A 135 -16.78 -3.37 17.34
C THR A 135 -17.60 -2.13 17.68
N GLY A 136 -18.92 -2.30 17.78
CA GLY A 136 -19.87 -1.22 18.07
C GLY A 136 -20.41 -0.50 16.83
N LEU A 137 -19.97 -0.89 15.63
CA LEU A 137 -20.59 -0.54 14.36
C LEU A 137 -21.50 -1.68 13.88
N SER A 138 -22.39 -1.37 12.95
CA SER A 138 -23.30 -2.31 12.29
C SER A 138 -23.13 -2.20 10.78
N PHE A 139 -23.13 -3.33 10.06
CA PHE A 139 -23.05 -3.28 8.60
C PHE A 139 -24.27 -2.54 8.04
N GLU A 140 -25.48 -2.95 8.42
CA GLU A 140 -26.74 -2.34 7.95
C GLU A 140 -26.76 -0.82 8.09
N ARG A 141 -26.22 -0.30 9.19
CA ARG A 141 -26.28 1.14 9.49
C ARG A 141 -25.07 1.93 9.00
N ASP A 142 -23.88 1.37 9.15
CA ASP A 142 -22.64 2.15 9.15
C ASP A 142 -21.75 1.87 7.92
N HIS A 143 -22.06 0.85 7.09
CA HIS A 143 -21.20 0.43 5.96
C HIS A 143 -20.92 1.56 4.97
N ALA A 144 -21.94 2.35 4.60
CA ALA A 144 -21.83 3.42 3.63
C ALA A 144 -21.00 4.60 4.16
N ALA A 145 -21.29 5.04 5.39
CA ALA A 145 -20.55 6.14 6.04
C ALA A 145 -19.09 5.76 6.29
N LEU A 146 -18.83 4.49 6.65
CA LEU A 146 -17.48 3.99 6.84
C LEU A 146 -16.69 3.97 5.53
N ALA A 147 -17.32 3.52 4.43
CA ALA A 147 -16.68 3.54 3.12
C ALA A 147 -16.43 4.97 2.62
N GLU A 148 -17.36 5.89 2.82
CA GLU A 148 -17.16 7.30 2.47
C GLU A 148 -15.97 7.91 3.21
N LEU A 149 -15.85 7.69 4.52
CA LEU A 149 -14.69 8.13 5.30
C LEU A 149 -13.39 7.52 4.78
N CYS A 150 -13.40 6.24 4.43
CA CYS A 150 -12.23 5.57 3.86
C CYS A 150 -11.86 6.15 2.47
N CYS A 151 -12.82 6.40 1.59
CA CYS A 151 -12.58 6.99 0.28
C CYS A 151 -11.95 8.38 0.37
N HIS A 152 -12.36 9.21 1.33
CA HIS A 152 -11.77 10.53 1.54
C HIS A 152 -10.33 10.49 2.10
N LEU A 153 -9.90 9.36 2.66
CA LEU A 153 -8.50 9.16 3.08
C LEU A 153 -7.59 8.78 1.90
N MET A 154 -8.15 8.41 0.75
CA MET A 154 -7.38 8.03 -0.44
C MET A 154 -7.05 9.26 -1.30
N ARG A 155 -5.79 9.34 -1.73
CA ARG A 155 -5.31 10.43 -2.60
C ARG A 155 -5.69 10.21 -4.07
N GLU A 156 -5.80 8.95 -4.46
CA GLU A 156 -6.20 8.48 -5.79
C GLU A 156 -7.26 7.40 -5.53
N PHE A 157 -8.48 7.58 -6.07
CA PHE A 157 -9.56 6.61 -5.97
C PHE A 157 -10.22 6.52 -7.34
N ASP A 158 -10.24 5.31 -7.92
CA ASP A 158 -10.74 5.11 -9.27
C ASP A 158 -12.19 4.57 -9.29
N LEU A 159 -12.81 4.64 -10.46
CA LEU A 159 -14.19 4.18 -10.65
C LEU A 159 -14.33 2.66 -10.45
N ALA A 160 -13.28 1.89 -10.74
CA ALA A 160 -13.32 0.43 -10.64
C ALA A 160 -13.35 -0.01 -9.16
N GLU A 161 -12.59 0.66 -8.30
CA GLU A 161 -12.61 0.45 -6.86
C GLU A 161 -13.97 0.83 -6.25
N ALA A 162 -14.55 1.95 -6.70
CA ALA A 162 -15.89 2.36 -6.30
C ALA A 162 -16.97 1.33 -6.68
N GLN A 163 -16.93 0.84 -7.92
CA GLN A 163 -17.85 -0.20 -8.40
C GLN A 163 -17.68 -1.51 -7.64
N ARG A 164 -16.43 -1.88 -7.32
CA ARG A 164 -16.13 -3.09 -6.57
C ARG A 164 -16.66 -3.02 -5.13
N LEU A 165 -16.49 -1.88 -4.46
CA LEU A 165 -17.09 -1.64 -3.15
C LEU A 165 -18.61 -1.67 -3.21
N GLY A 166 -19.22 -0.97 -4.17
CA GLY A 166 -20.67 -0.96 -4.34
C GLY A 166 -21.25 -2.36 -4.59
N GLY A 167 -20.60 -3.15 -5.44
CA GLY A 167 -20.99 -4.53 -5.73
C GLY A 167 -20.93 -5.43 -4.50
N LEU A 168 -19.85 -5.34 -3.72
CA LEU A 168 -19.71 -6.09 -2.48
C LEU A 168 -20.76 -5.68 -1.43
N ALA A 169 -21.05 -4.38 -1.29
CA ALA A 169 -22.07 -3.91 -0.37
C ALA A 169 -23.44 -4.49 -0.72
N ALA A 170 -23.79 -4.49 -2.01
CA ALA A 170 -25.04 -5.07 -2.50
C ALA A 170 -25.10 -6.59 -2.26
N GLU A 171 -24.00 -7.30 -2.55
CA GLU A 171 -23.89 -8.74 -2.32
C GLU A 171 -24.09 -9.08 -0.83
N LEU A 172 -23.34 -8.44 0.06
CA LEU A 172 -23.44 -8.67 1.51
C LEU A 172 -24.80 -8.28 2.06
N SER A 173 -25.42 -7.21 1.55
CA SER A 173 -26.78 -6.81 1.94
C SER A 173 -27.79 -7.92 1.60
N SER A 174 -27.66 -8.56 0.44
CA SER A 174 -28.57 -9.62 -0.02
C SER A 174 -28.36 -11.00 0.62
N ARG A 175 -27.29 -11.18 1.41
CA ARG A 175 -26.95 -12.44 2.08
C ARG A 175 -27.70 -12.55 3.41
N ASP A 176 -28.74 -13.37 3.46
CA ASP A 176 -29.49 -13.64 4.71
C ASP A 176 -28.84 -14.72 5.59
N ASP A 177 -27.87 -15.45 5.04
CA ASP A 177 -27.12 -16.51 5.73
C ASP A 177 -25.99 -15.98 6.63
N LEU A 178 -25.68 -14.67 6.56
CA LEU A 178 -24.64 -14.01 7.34
C LEU A 178 -25.23 -13.12 8.43
N THR A 179 -24.60 -13.09 9.59
CA THR A 179 -24.94 -12.10 10.63
C THR A 179 -24.47 -10.71 10.21
N ASP A 180 -25.06 -9.66 10.80
CA ASP A 180 -24.62 -8.27 10.58
C ASP A 180 -23.13 -8.08 10.92
N ALA A 181 -22.64 -8.78 11.94
CA ALA A 181 -21.23 -8.78 12.30
C ALA A 181 -20.35 -9.46 11.23
N ASP A 182 -20.77 -10.60 10.69
CA ASP A 182 -20.03 -11.29 9.61
C ASP A 182 -19.98 -10.44 8.33
N LYS A 183 -21.10 -9.78 7.98
CA LYS A 183 -21.14 -8.82 6.87
C LYS A 183 -20.18 -7.66 7.11
N LEU A 184 -20.16 -7.12 8.33
CA LEU A 184 -19.27 -6.02 8.70
C LEU A 184 -17.80 -6.43 8.67
N ASP A 185 -17.48 -7.66 9.07
CA ASP A 185 -16.12 -8.20 9.00
C ASP A 185 -15.67 -8.37 7.54
N CYS A 186 -16.51 -8.97 6.69
CA CYS A 186 -16.24 -9.07 5.24
C CYS A 186 -16.04 -7.68 4.60
N TRP A 187 -16.87 -6.70 4.97
CA TRP A 187 -16.73 -5.32 4.52
C TRP A 187 -15.42 -4.68 5.01
N GLY A 188 -15.08 -4.88 6.29
CA GLY A 188 -13.86 -4.40 6.91
C GLY A 188 -12.59 -4.93 6.27
N LEU A 189 -12.58 -6.20 5.83
CA LEU A 189 -11.46 -6.80 5.11
C LEU A 189 -11.18 -6.08 3.78
N GLU A 190 -12.25 -5.68 3.08
CA GLU A 190 -12.14 -5.02 1.77
C GLU A 190 -11.77 -3.54 1.92
N LEU A 191 -12.29 -2.85 2.94
CA LEU A 191 -11.81 -1.51 3.28
C LEU A 191 -10.34 -1.53 3.75
N THR A 192 -9.93 -2.54 4.52
CA THR A 192 -8.52 -2.70 4.93
C THR A 192 -7.61 -2.89 3.71
N ARG A 193 -8.08 -3.55 2.66
CA ARG A 193 -7.32 -3.68 1.40
C ARG A 193 -7.11 -2.31 0.75
N LEU A 194 -8.11 -1.45 0.77
CA LEU A 194 -8.08 -0.14 0.10
C LEU A 194 -7.26 0.90 0.89
N VAL A 195 -7.57 1.10 2.18
CA VAL A 195 -6.97 2.20 2.96
C VAL A 195 -5.91 1.75 3.97
N GLY A 196 -5.80 0.44 4.21
CA GLY A 196 -4.95 -0.11 5.25
C GLY A 196 -5.59 -0.09 6.64
N GLU A 197 -5.06 -0.93 7.54
CA GLU A 197 -5.62 -1.21 8.87
C GLU A 197 -5.71 0.04 9.76
N ARG A 198 -4.69 0.90 9.72
CA ARG A 198 -4.62 2.11 10.55
C ARG A 198 -5.69 3.13 10.16
N ALA A 199 -5.87 3.34 8.85
CA ALA A 199 -6.86 4.27 8.32
C ALA A 199 -8.28 3.79 8.63
N LEU A 200 -8.56 2.49 8.42
CA LEU A 200 -9.84 1.89 8.76
C LEU A 200 -10.15 2.04 10.26
N ARG A 201 -9.19 1.73 11.13
CA ARG A 201 -9.35 1.89 12.59
C ARG A 201 -9.65 3.34 12.97
N GLN A 202 -9.01 4.31 12.34
CA GLN A 202 -9.25 5.72 12.61
C GLN A 202 -10.63 6.18 12.10
N ALA A 203 -11.05 5.73 10.91
CA ALA A 203 -12.38 5.98 10.37
C ALA A 203 -13.48 5.38 11.25
N ALA A 204 -13.31 4.12 11.68
CA ALA A 204 -14.25 3.42 12.54
C ALA A 204 -14.37 4.07 13.94
N ARG A 205 -13.27 4.59 14.49
CA ARG A 205 -13.32 5.38 15.75
C ARG A 205 -14.11 6.67 15.55
N ARG A 206 -13.80 7.43 14.51
CA ARG A 206 -14.49 8.69 14.22
C ARG A 206 -15.99 8.51 13.98
N LEU A 207 -16.38 7.40 13.35
CA LEU A 207 -17.78 7.08 13.12
C LEU A 207 -18.51 6.70 14.42
N ARG A 208 -17.86 5.96 15.31
CA ARG A 208 -18.39 5.63 16.64
C ARG A 208 -18.60 6.85 17.52
N ASP A 209 -17.66 7.79 17.47
CA ASP A 209 -17.68 9.00 18.31
C ASP A 209 -18.65 10.07 17.78
N ARG A 210 -19.27 9.85 16.61
CA ARG A 210 -20.22 10.81 16.03
C ARG A 210 -21.51 10.84 16.87
N PRO A 211 -21.96 12.03 17.33
CA PRO A 211 -23.27 12.17 17.93
C PRO A 211 -24.33 11.65 16.97
N ARG A 212 -25.19 10.73 17.44
CA ARG A 212 -26.30 10.23 16.64
C ARG A 212 -27.30 11.37 16.49
N ASP A 213 -27.43 11.91 15.28
CA ASP A 213 -28.56 12.78 14.96
C ASP A 213 -29.81 11.88 15.01
N GLU A 214 -30.50 11.87 16.15
CA GLU A 214 -31.91 11.47 16.17
C GLU A 214 -32.63 12.36 15.15
N PRO A 215 -33.52 11.80 14.31
CA PRO A 215 -34.33 12.62 13.42
C PRO A 215 -35.07 13.64 14.28
N ARG A 216 -34.67 14.92 14.15
CA ARG A 216 -35.34 16.05 14.80
C ARG A 216 -36.84 15.89 14.53
N PRO A 217 -37.70 15.75 15.56
CA PRO A 217 -39.14 15.66 15.36
C PRO A 217 -39.54 16.82 14.45
N ALA A 218 -40.20 16.49 13.34
CA ALA A 218 -40.68 17.47 12.38
C ALA A 218 -41.29 18.64 13.15
N GLU A 219 -40.65 19.81 13.04
CA GLU A 219 -41.20 21.04 13.58
C GLU A 219 -42.66 21.13 13.15
N ALA A 220 -43.51 21.26 14.17
CA ALA A 220 -44.96 21.37 14.09
C ALA A 220 -45.42 21.91 12.74
N ALA A 221 -45.93 21.01 11.90
CA ALA A 221 -46.74 21.37 10.76
C ALA A 221 -47.85 22.32 11.25
N GLN A 222 -47.73 23.58 10.85
CA GLN A 222 -48.81 24.52 10.60
C GLN A 222 -49.90 24.58 11.69
N ARG A 223 -49.75 25.51 12.65
CA ARG A 223 -50.93 26.17 13.19
C ARG A 223 -51.57 27.01 12.08
N PRO A 224 -52.85 26.82 11.73
CA PRO A 224 -53.53 27.68 10.79
C PRO A 224 -53.57 29.12 11.33
N ALA A 225 -53.15 30.07 10.50
CA ALA A 225 -53.31 31.49 10.77
C ALA A 225 -54.81 31.83 10.85
N ALA A 226 -55.21 32.48 11.94
CA ALA A 226 -56.52 33.11 12.06
C ALA A 226 -56.66 34.25 11.04
N PRO A 227 -57.86 34.49 10.45
CA PRO A 227 -58.04 35.53 9.46
C PRO A 227 -58.03 36.91 10.13
N ALA A 228 -57.25 37.85 9.57
CA ALA A 228 -57.30 39.25 9.94
C ALA A 228 -58.49 39.95 9.24
N PRO A 229 -59.18 40.90 9.89
CA PRO A 229 -60.27 41.65 9.26
C PRO A 229 -59.73 42.73 8.33
N GLU A 230 -60.42 42.89 7.20
CA GLU A 230 -60.30 43.97 6.21
C GLU A 230 -60.44 45.36 6.86
N HIS A 231 -59.73 46.39 6.37
CA HIS A 231 -60.19 47.79 6.27
C HIS A 231 -59.25 48.61 5.33
N GLU A 232 -59.82 48.96 4.17
CA GLU A 232 -59.76 50.19 3.35
C GLU A 232 -58.46 50.85 2.80
N PRO A 233 -58.57 51.54 1.62
CA PRO A 233 -57.47 51.88 0.73
C PRO A 233 -56.99 53.34 0.86
N LEU A 234 -55.69 53.60 0.59
CA LEU A 234 -55.17 54.97 0.42
C LEU A 234 -54.46 55.15 -0.94
N GLU A 235 -54.78 56.27 -1.57
CA GLU A 235 -54.31 56.80 -2.86
C GLU A 235 -52.80 57.15 -2.92
N PRO A 236 -52.22 57.37 -4.13
CA PRO A 236 -50.79 57.33 -4.40
C PRO A 236 -50.09 58.70 -4.55
N ALA A 237 -48.77 58.73 -4.35
CA ALA A 237 -47.70 59.50 -5.05
C ALA A 237 -46.49 59.79 -4.12
N PRO A 238 -45.29 60.21 -4.59
CA PRO A 238 -44.57 59.99 -5.86
C PRO A 238 -43.10 59.47 -5.65
N PRO A 239 -42.30 59.22 -6.71
CA PRO A 239 -41.07 58.42 -6.65
C PRO A 239 -39.78 59.26 -6.57
N ARG A 240 -38.69 58.72 -5.99
CA ARG A 240 -37.28 59.17 -6.14
C ARG A 240 -36.30 58.00 -5.85
N PRO A 241 -35.02 58.04 -6.26
CA PRO A 241 -34.55 57.61 -7.58
C PRO A 241 -33.54 56.44 -7.50
N SER A 242 -33.27 55.86 -8.66
CA SER A 242 -32.29 54.81 -8.89
C SER A 242 -30.84 55.28 -8.72
N VAL A 243 -30.02 54.46 -8.07
CA VAL A 243 -28.56 54.51 -8.22
C VAL A 243 -28.16 53.34 -9.12
N ALA A 244 -27.83 53.69 -10.35
CA ALA A 244 -27.19 52.82 -11.31
C ALA A 244 -25.67 52.71 -11.04
N LYS A 245 -25.09 51.63 -11.60
CA LYS A 245 -23.69 51.37 -12.01
C LYS A 245 -23.18 50.07 -11.37
N THR A 246 -22.62 49.10 -12.10
CA THR A 246 -22.11 49.10 -13.47
C THR A 246 -21.88 47.66 -13.91
N SER A 247 -22.30 47.38 -15.14
CA SER A 247 -21.83 46.29 -15.97
C SER A 247 -20.34 46.43 -16.27
N ARG A 248 -19.60 45.31 -16.29
CA ARG A 248 -18.47 45.12 -17.21
C ARG A 248 -18.45 43.69 -17.74
N LEU A 249 -18.85 43.56 -19.00
CA LEU A 249 -18.42 42.52 -19.92
C LEU A 249 -16.91 42.61 -20.19
N ALA A 250 -16.27 41.46 -20.39
CA ALA A 250 -15.35 41.10 -21.49
C ALA A 250 -14.75 39.72 -21.13
N ALA A 251 -14.99 38.59 -21.82
CA ALA A 251 -14.79 38.27 -23.24
C ALA A 251 -13.36 38.57 -23.71
N SER A 252 -12.50 37.54 -23.69
CA SER A 252 -11.29 37.45 -24.50
C SER A 252 -11.02 36.00 -24.89
N THR A 253 -11.38 35.70 -26.14
CA THR A 253 -10.98 34.56 -26.95
C THR A 253 -9.55 34.73 -27.50
N ASN A 254 -8.96 33.59 -27.89
CA ASN A 254 -7.77 33.36 -28.74
C ASN A 254 -6.53 32.85 -27.99
N GLY A 255 -5.81 31.83 -28.46
CA GLY A 255 -5.95 31.04 -29.68
C GLY A 255 -5.07 29.79 -29.58
N ARG A 256 -5.51 28.68 -30.20
CA ARG A 256 -4.80 27.41 -30.21
C ARG A 256 -4.21 27.21 -31.60
N THR A 257 -2.92 27.50 -31.74
CA THR A 257 -2.12 27.20 -32.92
C THR A 257 -1.79 25.71 -32.99
N GLU A 258 -1.98 25.16 -34.19
CA GLU A 258 -1.55 23.84 -34.63
C GLU A 258 -0.04 23.61 -34.43
N ARG A 259 0.33 22.37 -34.12
CA ARG A 259 1.72 21.92 -34.21
C ARG A 259 1.78 20.68 -35.10
N LYS A 260 2.34 20.88 -36.30
CA LYS A 260 2.86 19.86 -37.21
C LYS A 260 3.91 19.00 -36.48
N SER A 261 3.88 17.70 -36.69
CA SER A 261 5.02 16.81 -36.42
C SER A 261 5.42 16.14 -37.74
N PHE A 262 6.65 16.42 -38.14
CA PHE A 262 7.36 15.72 -39.21
C PHE A 262 8.51 14.94 -38.57
N SER A 263 8.78 13.78 -39.16
CA SER A 263 10.07 13.08 -39.30
C SER A 263 10.26 11.77 -38.54
N ASP A 264 10.34 10.72 -39.37
CA ASP A 264 11.11 9.49 -39.24
C ASP A 264 12.62 9.75 -39.05
N VAL A 265 13.27 8.92 -38.23
CA VAL A 265 14.51 8.14 -38.50
C VAL A 265 14.51 6.93 -37.55
#